data_AF-A0A4S3J8R7-F1
#
_entry.id   AF-A0A4S3J8R7-F1
#
_cell.length_a   1.000
_cell.length_b   1.000
_cell.length_c   1.000
_cell.angle_alpha   90.00
_cell.angle_beta   90.00
_cell.angle_gamma   90.00
#
_symmetry.space_group_name_H-M   'P 1'
#
loop_
_entity.id
_entity.type
_entity.pdbx_description
1 polymer ?
#
loop_
_entity_poly.entity_id
_entity_poly.type
_entity_poly.pdbx_seq_one_letter_code
_entity_poly.pdbx_strand_id
1 'polypeptide(L)'
;MSRSTYFPPPPPPPPRLPPYKPRGGAKAPVVHKESPPPPGSFGIGIEMELLLESRFTPSAADNTFPRFARQCAMSYNSSVPSPYPRMHSLVQAHKSLAIIHFEPAFEALVPPERRGNEYSRSNWLDNPQLGYQNLSRDQSIELIESRNTTDEIIGIMNPNQSKYFGWNFLPLKTFRTIEFRRGSASLSANDAFTWVELAMSFIQAAMIQPSSQQLLRYPRTIGGLKDFIQYAHLPQQEGAYNSAYLQRLFTGSHPNAKLNPIPVGHLSEQKRAKLQRKMDADTASNPMLDIIASAQQHGVA
;
A
#
# COMPACT_ATOMS: atom_id res chain seq x y z
N MET A 1 35.08 -51.28 -25.10
CA MET A 1 34.94 -49.96 -25.75
C MET A 1 34.33 -49.00 -24.73
N SER A 2 35.09 -48.01 -24.25
CA SER A 2 34.60 -47.06 -23.24
C SER A 2 34.01 -45.81 -23.91
N ARG A 3 32.80 -45.38 -23.52
CA ARG A 3 32.18 -44.16 -24.05
C ARG A 3 32.59 -42.97 -23.19
N SER A 4 33.36 -42.05 -23.76
CA SER A 4 33.71 -40.79 -23.12
C SER A 4 32.50 -39.86 -23.03
N THR A 5 32.16 -39.38 -21.83
CA THR A 5 31.09 -38.40 -21.60
C THR A 5 31.67 -36.98 -21.72
N TYR A 6 31.34 -36.30 -22.82
CA TYR A 6 31.75 -34.92 -23.05
C TYR A 6 30.78 -33.95 -22.37
N PHE A 7 31.25 -33.19 -21.38
CA PHE A 7 30.47 -32.11 -20.78
C PHE A 7 30.89 -30.77 -21.40
N PRO A 8 29.95 -29.92 -21.86
CA PRO A 8 30.30 -28.58 -22.34
C PRO A 8 30.78 -27.70 -21.18
N PRO A 9 31.71 -26.76 -21.41
CA PRO A 9 32.20 -25.86 -20.38
C PRO A 9 31.07 -24.92 -19.88
N PRO A 10 31.11 -24.48 -18.61
CA PRO A 10 30.14 -23.54 -18.08
C PRO A 10 30.22 -22.18 -18.80
N PRO A 11 29.09 -21.44 -18.90
CA PRO A 11 29.08 -20.13 -19.54
C PRO A 11 29.97 -19.12 -18.78
N PRO A 12 30.57 -18.14 -19.48
CA PRO A 12 31.41 -17.13 -18.85
C PRO A 12 30.62 -16.27 -17.84
N PRO A 13 31.27 -15.78 -16.78
CA PRO A 13 30.63 -14.92 -15.79
C PRO A 13 30.16 -13.59 -16.42
N PRO A 14 29.06 -13.00 -15.93
CA PRO A 14 28.53 -11.75 -16.49
C PRO A 14 29.52 -10.58 -16.33
N PRO A 15 29.49 -9.58 -17.24
CA PRO A 15 30.38 -8.43 -17.16
C PRO A 15 30.24 -7.67 -15.84
N ARG A 16 31.37 -7.21 -15.29
CA ARG A 16 31.35 -6.33 -14.10
C ARG A 16 30.67 -5.01 -14.48
N LEU A 17 29.61 -4.66 -13.76
CA LEU A 17 28.97 -3.35 -13.88
C LEU A 17 29.98 -2.23 -13.52
N PRO A 18 29.91 -1.06 -14.19
CA PRO A 18 30.78 0.07 -13.86
C PRO A 18 30.50 0.56 -12.42
N PRO A 19 31.52 1.11 -11.72
CA PRO A 19 31.35 1.59 -10.36
C PRO A 19 30.31 2.72 -10.28
N TYR A 20 29.42 2.61 -9.29
CA TYR A 20 28.36 3.58 -9.04
C TYR A 20 28.93 4.97 -8.77
N LYS A 21 28.51 5.96 -9.58
CA LYS A 21 28.76 7.38 -9.33
C LYS A 21 27.53 7.99 -8.66
N PRO A 22 27.59 8.43 -7.39
CA PRO A 22 26.48 9.12 -6.75
C PRO A 22 26.11 10.40 -7.52
N ARG A 23 24.81 10.59 -7.81
CA ARG A 23 24.32 11.84 -8.41
C ARG A 23 24.04 12.87 -7.32
N GLY A 24 24.97 13.83 -7.16
CA GLY A 24 24.75 15.06 -6.40
C GLY A 24 24.95 14.93 -4.89
N GLY A 25 25.51 15.97 -4.27
CA GLY A 25 25.60 16.06 -2.82
C GLY A 25 24.24 16.36 -2.18
N ALA A 26 24.03 15.87 -0.96
CA ALA A 26 22.81 16.13 -0.20
C ALA A 26 22.61 17.65 -0.01
N LYS A 27 21.45 18.16 -0.46
CA LYS A 27 21.00 19.51 -0.12
C LYS A 27 20.33 19.49 1.26
N ALA A 28 20.40 20.61 1.97
CA ALA A 28 19.78 20.77 3.28
C ALA A 28 18.25 20.52 3.25
N PRO A 29 17.64 20.03 4.35
CA PRO A 29 16.21 19.72 4.38
C PRO A 29 15.36 20.96 4.11
N VAL A 30 14.38 20.83 3.20
CA VAL A 30 13.36 21.87 3.01
C VAL A 30 12.41 21.82 4.20
N VAL A 31 12.42 22.85 5.04
CA VAL A 31 11.49 23.00 6.16
C VAL A 31 10.13 23.43 5.62
N HIS A 32 9.29 22.44 5.29
CA HIS A 32 7.89 22.70 4.96
C HIS A 32 7.11 23.10 6.21
N LYS A 33 6.48 24.28 6.14
CA LYS A 33 5.56 24.76 7.17
C LYS A 33 4.17 24.19 6.87
N GLU A 34 3.98 22.91 7.16
CA GLU A 34 2.69 22.23 6.97
C GLU A 34 1.60 22.95 7.78
N SER A 35 0.48 23.26 7.11
CA SER A 35 -0.72 23.73 7.80
C SER A 35 -1.41 22.51 8.43
N PRO A 36 -1.90 22.61 9.68
CA PRO A 36 -2.61 21.51 10.31
C PRO A 36 -3.88 21.19 9.48
N PRO A 37 -4.19 19.90 9.27
CA PRO A 37 -5.33 19.53 8.45
C PRO A 37 -6.67 19.87 9.12
N PRO A 38 -7.76 19.97 8.35
CA PRO A 38 -9.09 20.23 8.90
C PRO A 38 -9.46 19.20 10.00
N PRO A 39 -10.10 19.63 11.11
CA PRO A 39 -10.59 18.70 12.12
C PRO A 39 -11.52 17.64 11.52
N GLY A 40 -11.18 16.36 11.68
CA GLY A 40 -12.02 15.21 11.29
C GLY A 40 -11.78 14.61 9.89
N SER A 41 -10.92 15.18 9.04
CA SER A 41 -10.58 14.59 7.72
C SER A 41 -9.47 13.52 7.82
N PHE A 42 -9.08 12.84 6.73
CA PHE A 42 -7.90 11.94 6.73
C PHE A 42 -7.34 11.62 5.35
N GLY A 43 -6.08 11.13 5.31
CA GLY A 43 -5.35 10.86 4.07
C GLY A 43 -5.04 9.39 3.86
N ILE A 44 -4.99 8.97 2.60
CA ILE A 44 -4.53 7.65 2.16
C ILE A 44 -3.44 7.85 1.11
N GLY A 45 -2.25 7.31 1.37
CA GLY A 45 -1.26 7.10 0.32
C GLY A 45 -1.62 5.81 -0.43
N ILE A 46 -1.59 5.82 -1.75
CA ILE A 46 -1.86 4.62 -2.53
C ILE A 46 -0.64 4.34 -3.39
N GLU A 47 0.14 3.32 -2.99
CA GLU A 47 1.23 2.85 -3.82
C GLU A 47 0.67 1.96 -4.92
N MET A 48 0.90 2.39 -6.16
CA MET A 48 0.39 1.73 -7.35
C MET A 48 1.52 1.48 -8.33
N GLU A 49 1.56 0.27 -8.85
CA GLU A 49 2.45 -0.12 -9.93
C GLU A 49 1.66 -0.08 -11.25
N LEU A 50 2.09 0.78 -12.18
CA LEU A 50 1.52 0.88 -13.52
C LEU A 50 2.42 0.14 -14.50
N LEU A 51 1.88 -0.86 -15.20
CA LEU A 51 2.61 -1.49 -16.31
C LEU A 51 2.43 -0.61 -17.56
N LEU A 52 3.37 0.32 -17.76
CA LEU A 52 3.39 1.14 -18.97
C LEU A 52 4.19 0.46 -20.07
N GLU A 53 3.52 0.14 -21.18
CA GLU A 53 4.22 -0.17 -22.42
C GLU A 53 4.80 1.13 -23.00
N SER A 54 6.12 1.25 -22.87
CA SER A 54 6.88 2.40 -23.35
C SER A 54 6.83 2.48 -24.88
N ARG A 55 6.01 3.38 -25.43
CA ARG A 55 6.03 3.71 -26.87
C ARG A 55 7.36 4.32 -27.34
N PHE A 56 8.15 4.85 -26.41
CA PHE A 56 9.49 5.42 -26.62
C PHE A 56 10.32 5.25 -25.33
N THR A 57 11.56 4.75 -25.45
CA THR A 57 12.51 4.69 -24.34
C THR A 57 12.85 6.11 -23.87
N PRO A 58 12.47 6.54 -22.65
CA PRO A 58 12.64 7.91 -22.23
C PRO A 58 14.12 8.25 -21.99
N SER A 59 14.49 9.49 -22.27
CA SER A 59 15.78 10.03 -21.84
C SER A 59 15.78 10.29 -20.33
N ALA A 60 16.95 10.45 -19.71
CA ALA A 60 17.05 10.77 -18.29
C ALA A 60 16.52 12.17 -17.90
N ALA A 61 15.96 12.93 -18.85
CA ALA A 61 15.32 14.23 -18.66
C ALA A 61 13.78 14.18 -18.81
N ASP A 62 13.19 13.04 -19.20
CA ASP A 62 11.76 12.93 -19.49
C ASP A 62 10.89 12.81 -18.22
N ASN A 63 10.38 13.95 -17.76
CA ASN A 63 9.45 14.08 -16.63
C ASN A 63 8.00 13.68 -16.96
N THR A 64 7.78 12.74 -17.89
CA THR A 64 6.43 12.31 -18.33
C THR A 64 5.68 11.52 -17.26
N PHE A 65 6.33 10.60 -16.54
CA PHE A 65 5.69 9.79 -15.50
C PHE A 65 5.24 10.65 -14.28
N PRO A 66 6.07 11.58 -13.74
CA PRO A 66 5.61 12.55 -12.73
C PRO A 66 4.45 13.43 -13.21
N ARG A 67 4.44 13.85 -14.49
CA ARG A 67 3.32 14.61 -15.07
C ARG A 67 2.03 13.79 -15.14
N PHE A 68 2.10 12.51 -15.51
CA PHE A 68 0.94 11.62 -15.54
C PHE A 68 0.34 11.42 -14.14
N ALA A 69 1.18 11.08 -13.15
CA ALA A 69 0.73 10.92 -11.76
C ALA A 69 0.11 12.22 -11.21
N ARG A 70 0.70 13.37 -11.53
CA ARG A 70 0.15 14.69 -11.21
C ARG A 70 -1.19 14.95 -11.93
N GLN A 71 -1.35 14.58 -13.20
CA GLN A 71 -2.62 14.72 -13.92
C GLN A 71 -3.73 13.85 -13.30
N CYS A 72 -3.44 12.62 -12.89
CA CYS A 72 -4.41 11.80 -12.16
C CYS A 72 -4.84 12.45 -10.83
N ALA A 73 -3.88 12.92 -10.03
CA ALA A 73 -4.15 13.60 -8.77
C ALA A 73 -4.89 14.94 -8.95
N MET A 74 -4.54 15.72 -9.97
CA MET A 74 -5.23 16.97 -10.32
C MET A 74 -6.64 16.71 -10.83
N SER A 75 -6.84 15.72 -11.70
CA SER A 75 -8.17 15.34 -12.20
C SER A 75 -9.09 14.95 -11.05
N TYR A 76 -8.62 14.08 -10.15
CA TYR A 76 -9.33 13.69 -8.94
C TYR A 76 -9.66 14.91 -8.05
N ASN A 77 -8.67 15.73 -7.71
CA ASN A 77 -8.88 16.92 -6.86
C ASN A 77 -9.74 18.01 -7.53
N SER A 78 -9.81 18.04 -8.86
CA SER A 78 -10.66 18.98 -9.62
C SER A 78 -12.13 18.57 -9.64
N SER A 79 -12.43 17.27 -9.52
CA SER A 79 -13.79 16.76 -9.39
C SER A 79 -14.32 16.72 -7.95
N VAL A 80 -13.52 17.14 -6.95
CA VAL A 80 -13.92 17.17 -5.53
C VAL A 80 -14.09 18.63 -5.06
N PRO A 81 -15.32 19.12 -4.84
CA PRO A 81 -15.57 20.51 -4.47
C PRO A 81 -14.96 20.92 -3.12
N SER A 82 -14.69 22.22 -2.95
CA SER A 82 -13.89 22.76 -1.84
C SER A 82 -14.39 22.58 -0.39
N PRO A 83 -15.69 22.34 -0.06
CA PRO A 83 -16.08 22.05 1.33
C PRO A 83 -15.84 20.58 1.73
N TYR A 84 -15.43 19.71 0.80
CA TYR A 84 -15.26 18.28 1.05
C TYR A 84 -13.79 17.93 1.39
N PRO A 85 -13.56 16.85 2.17
CA PRO A 85 -12.24 16.55 2.67
C PRO A 85 -11.27 16.17 1.55
N ARG A 86 -10.34 17.09 1.28
CA ARG A 86 -9.00 16.74 0.81
C ARG A 86 -8.28 15.98 1.92
N MET A 87 -7.20 15.28 1.59
CA MET A 87 -6.52 14.33 2.50
C MET A 87 -6.04 14.97 3.84
N HIS A 88 -5.73 14.10 4.83
CA HIS A 88 -5.22 14.34 6.21
C HIS A 88 -6.27 14.92 7.22
N SER A 89 -6.38 14.64 8.55
CA SER A 89 -6.10 13.44 9.40
C SER A 89 -6.67 13.49 10.85
N LEU A 90 -7.58 12.57 11.26
CA LEU A 90 -7.63 11.87 12.59
C LEU A 90 -8.80 10.85 12.79
N VAL A 91 -8.62 9.60 12.37
CA VAL A 91 -9.23 8.37 12.95
C VAL A 91 -8.25 7.24 12.63
N GLN A 92 -7.77 6.45 13.61
CA GLN A 92 -6.63 5.54 13.38
C GLN A 92 -6.79 4.13 13.96
N ALA A 93 -7.25 3.96 15.21
CA ALA A 93 -7.41 2.64 15.84
C ALA A 93 -8.37 1.71 15.05
N HIS A 94 -9.57 2.21 14.76
CA HIS A 94 -10.64 1.46 14.10
C HIS A 94 -10.25 0.89 12.72
N LYS A 95 -9.38 1.61 11.99
CA LYS A 95 -8.88 1.21 10.68
C LYS A 95 -8.02 -0.04 10.77
N SER A 96 -7.17 -0.12 11.78
CA SER A 96 -6.33 -1.28 12.05
C SER A 96 -7.17 -2.53 12.35
N LEU A 97 -8.25 -2.39 13.14
CA LEU A 97 -9.16 -3.50 13.43
C LEU A 97 -9.81 -4.06 12.16
N ALA A 98 -10.36 -3.17 11.31
CA ALA A 98 -10.97 -3.54 10.04
C ALA A 98 -9.95 -4.21 9.10
N ILE A 99 -8.70 -3.72 9.06
CA ILE A 99 -7.61 -4.32 8.26
C ILE A 99 -7.35 -5.76 8.67
N ILE A 100 -7.17 -6.05 9.97
CA ILE A 100 -6.94 -7.42 10.46
C ILE A 100 -8.14 -8.33 10.17
N HIS A 101 -9.37 -7.82 10.37
CA HIS A 101 -10.61 -8.58 10.15
C HIS A 101 -10.84 -8.95 8.68
N PHE A 102 -10.73 -7.98 7.77
CA PHE A 102 -11.04 -8.16 6.35
C PHE A 102 -9.85 -8.58 5.48
N GLU A 103 -8.63 -8.70 6.02
CA GLU A 103 -7.48 -9.23 5.29
C GLU A 103 -7.80 -10.51 4.49
N PRO A 104 -8.58 -11.51 4.98
CA PRO A 104 -8.92 -12.70 4.20
C PRO A 104 -9.78 -12.43 2.96
N ALA A 105 -10.55 -11.34 2.94
CA ALA A 105 -11.28 -10.89 1.77
C ALA A 105 -10.34 -10.19 0.77
N PHE A 106 -9.40 -9.37 1.26
CA PHE A 106 -8.33 -8.80 0.42
C PHE A 106 -7.46 -9.90 -0.23
N GLU A 107 -7.06 -10.94 0.51
CA GLU A 107 -6.30 -12.08 -0.04
C GLU A 107 -7.06 -12.84 -1.14
N ALA A 108 -8.40 -12.85 -1.09
CA ALA A 108 -9.25 -13.44 -2.12
C ALA A 108 -9.49 -12.52 -3.33
N LEU A 109 -9.34 -11.19 -3.17
CA LEU A 109 -9.47 -10.20 -4.24
C LEU A 109 -8.17 -9.93 -5.00
N VAL A 110 -7.01 -10.00 -4.33
CA VAL A 110 -5.73 -9.76 -5.01
C VAL A 110 -5.32 -10.96 -5.87
N PRO A 111 -4.67 -10.73 -7.02
CA PRO A 111 -4.13 -11.79 -7.85
C PRO A 111 -3.19 -12.75 -7.08
N PRO A 112 -3.15 -14.05 -7.43
CA PRO A 112 -2.35 -15.05 -6.70
C PRO A 112 -0.89 -14.66 -6.48
N GLU A 113 -0.25 -14.05 -7.49
CA GLU A 113 1.14 -13.62 -7.50
C GLU A 113 1.44 -12.41 -6.57
N ARG A 114 0.40 -11.74 -6.04
CA ARG A 114 0.54 -10.67 -5.03
C ARG A 114 0.56 -11.19 -3.59
N ARG A 115 0.23 -12.46 -3.36
CA ARG A 115 0.15 -13.06 -2.01
C ARG A 115 1.53 -13.53 -1.55
N GLY A 116 1.82 -13.45 -0.25
CA GLY A 116 3.13 -13.82 0.32
C GLY A 116 4.31 -12.95 -0.15
N ASN A 117 4.03 -11.74 -0.65
CA ASN A 117 5.04 -10.82 -1.19
C ASN A 117 5.83 -10.13 -0.07
N GLU A 118 7.16 -10.29 -0.10
CA GLU A 118 8.07 -9.73 0.91
C GLU A 118 8.05 -8.19 1.04
N TYR A 119 7.57 -7.47 0.02
CA TYR A 119 7.45 -6.01 0.02
C TYR A 119 6.08 -5.48 0.48
N SER A 120 5.07 -6.37 0.64
CA SER A 120 3.68 -6.02 0.99
C SER A 120 3.05 -7.10 1.88
N ARG A 121 3.75 -7.45 2.96
CA ARG A 121 3.47 -8.59 3.84
C ARG A 121 2.10 -8.52 4.53
N SER A 122 1.61 -9.64 5.04
CA SER A 122 0.38 -9.66 5.85
C SER A 122 0.54 -8.81 7.11
N ASN A 123 -0.42 -7.94 7.40
CA ASN A 123 -0.42 -7.11 8.61
C ASN A 123 -0.71 -7.94 9.87
N TRP A 124 -1.33 -9.13 9.71
CA TRP A 124 -1.59 -10.08 10.79
C TRP A 124 -0.55 -11.21 10.84
N LEU A 125 -0.42 -11.99 9.77
CA LEU A 125 0.30 -13.27 9.80
C LEU A 125 1.82 -13.09 9.85
N ASP A 126 2.38 -12.18 9.06
CA ASP A 126 3.83 -11.91 9.03
C ASP A 126 4.29 -10.95 10.16
N ASN A 127 3.41 -10.70 11.15
CA ASN A 127 3.62 -9.69 12.18
C ASN A 127 4.20 -10.30 13.46
N PRO A 128 5.41 -9.87 13.91
CA PRO A 128 6.07 -10.37 15.11
C PRO A 128 5.33 -10.14 16.43
N GLN A 129 4.32 -9.25 16.47
CA GLN A 129 3.49 -8.99 17.66
C GLN A 129 2.10 -9.66 17.59
N LEU A 130 1.70 -10.18 16.42
CA LEU A 130 0.37 -10.77 16.21
C LEU A 130 0.48 -12.25 15.81
N GLY A 131 0.48 -12.57 14.51
CA GLY A 131 0.46 -13.95 14.01
C GLY A 131 1.66 -14.79 14.45
N TYR A 132 2.86 -14.21 14.57
CA TYR A 132 4.04 -14.94 15.07
C TYR A 132 4.00 -15.24 16.57
N GLN A 133 3.14 -14.56 17.34
CA GLN A 133 2.84 -14.88 18.74
C GLN A 133 1.70 -15.93 18.85
N ASN A 134 1.27 -16.51 17.73
CA ASN A 134 0.10 -17.38 17.60
C ASN A 134 -1.22 -16.74 18.04
N LEU A 135 -1.32 -15.41 18.07
CA LEU A 135 -2.58 -14.72 18.37
C LEU A 135 -3.59 -14.94 17.25
N SER A 136 -4.81 -15.34 17.63
CA SER A 136 -5.95 -15.36 16.70
C SER A 136 -6.22 -13.95 16.15
N ARG A 137 -6.98 -13.84 15.06
CA ARG A 137 -7.40 -12.52 14.55
C ARG A 137 -8.18 -11.73 15.59
N ASP A 138 -9.05 -12.41 16.33
CA ASP A 138 -9.89 -11.81 17.37
C ASP A 138 -9.04 -11.29 18.54
N GLN A 139 -8.09 -12.10 19.04
CA GLN A 139 -7.10 -11.66 20.04
C GLN A 139 -6.19 -10.52 19.52
N SER A 140 -5.89 -10.52 18.23
CA SER A 140 -5.10 -9.45 17.59
C SER A 140 -5.90 -8.14 17.50
N ILE A 141 -7.21 -8.23 17.22
CA ILE A 141 -8.15 -7.10 17.21
C ILE A 141 -8.28 -6.54 18.63
N GLU A 142 -8.52 -7.37 19.64
CA GLU A 142 -8.57 -6.98 21.06
C GLU A 142 -7.26 -6.29 21.51
N LEU A 143 -6.11 -6.84 21.11
CA LEU A 143 -4.80 -6.25 21.42
C LEU A 143 -4.59 -4.86 20.80
N ILE A 144 -5.10 -4.63 19.59
CA ILE A 144 -5.05 -3.32 18.92
C ILE A 144 -6.10 -2.36 19.52
N GLU A 145 -7.30 -2.85 19.85
CA GLU A 145 -8.39 -2.08 20.47
C GLU A 145 -8.00 -1.60 21.88
N SER A 146 -7.10 -2.32 22.58
CA SER A 146 -6.52 -1.88 23.86
C SER A 146 -5.54 -0.70 23.77
N ARG A 147 -5.20 -0.20 22.57
CA ARG A 147 -4.20 0.86 22.35
C ARG A 147 -4.83 2.23 22.17
N ASN A 148 -4.28 3.20 22.88
CA ASN A 148 -4.87 4.53 23.03
C ASN A 148 -4.10 5.61 22.25
N THR A 149 -2.91 5.30 21.74
CA THR A 149 -2.07 6.25 21.00
C THR A 149 -1.78 5.82 19.57
N THR A 150 -1.56 6.81 18.70
CA THR A 150 -1.09 6.60 17.32
C THR A 150 0.22 5.82 17.27
N ASP A 151 1.17 6.12 18.16
CA ASP A 151 2.48 5.45 18.16
C ASP A 151 2.42 3.98 18.59
N GLU A 152 1.55 3.61 19.53
CA GLU A 152 1.28 2.19 19.85
C GLU A 152 0.71 1.45 18.64
N ILE A 153 -0.28 2.02 17.95
CA ILE A 153 -0.91 1.41 16.78
C ILE A 153 0.11 1.24 15.65
N ILE A 154 0.94 2.25 15.38
CA ILE A 154 2.06 2.15 14.42
C ILE A 154 3.07 1.09 14.87
N GLY A 155 3.37 1.02 16.17
CA GLY A 155 4.28 0.03 16.75
C GLY A 155 3.82 -1.41 16.55
N ILE A 156 2.50 -1.67 16.59
CA ILE A 156 1.90 -2.97 16.29
C ILE A 156 1.77 -3.22 14.78
N MET A 157 1.30 -2.25 13.99
CA MET A 157 1.00 -2.45 12.57
C MET A 157 2.23 -2.43 11.66
N ASN A 158 3.29 -1.71 12.06
CA ASN A 158 4.56 -1.59 11.35
C ASN A 158 5.77 -1.76 12.30
N PRO A 159 5.91 -2.94 12.92
CA PRO A 159 6.97 -3.21 13.89
C PRO A 159 8.35 -3.05 13.28
N ASN A 160 9.32 -2.72 14.13
CA ASN A 160 10.72 -2.42 13.75
C ASN A 160 10.83 -1.29 12.70
N GLN A 161 9.86 -0.36 12.67
CA GLN A 161 9.74 0.70 11.66
C GLN A 161 9.76 0.16 10.21
N SER A 162 9.24 -1.06 9.99
CA SER A 162 9.23 -1.69 8.67
C SER A 162 8.01 -1.24 7.86
N LYS A 163 8.23 -0.59 6.72
CA LYS A 163 7.17 -0.18 5.78
C LYS A 163 6.59 -1.31 4.91
N TYR A 164 7.23 -2.48 4.91
CA TYR A 164 6.91 -3.59 4.02
C TYR A 164 5.76 -4.45 4.55
N PHE A 165 4.59 -3.84 4.70
CA PHE A 165 3.33 -4.47 5.07
C PHE A 165 2.23 -4.00 4.13
N GLY A 166 1.15 -4.78 3.98
CA GLY A 166 0.07 -4.49 3.03
C GLY A 166 -0.61 -3.14 3.24
N TRP A 167 -0.71 -2.73 4.51
CA TRP A 167 -1.06 -1.40 4.96
C TRP A 167 0.11 -0.86 5.79
N ASN A 168 0.68 0.27 5.37
CA ASN A 168 1.80 0.91 6.03
C ASN A 168 1.34 2.19 6.77
N PHE A 169 1.51 2.18 8.09
CA PHE A 169 1.10 3.22 9.02
C PHE A 169 2.23 4.20 9.36
N LEU A 170 3.49 3.92 9.01
CA LEU A 170 4.61 4.84 9.27
C LEU A 170 4.42 6.26 8.70
N PRO A 171 3.81 6.45 7.51
CA PRO A 171 3.51 7.76 6.95
C PRO A 171 2.58 8.61 7.84
N LEU A 172 1.85 8.03 8.80
CA LEU A 172 1.03 8.78 9.77
C LEU A 172 1.85 9.72 10.66
N LYS A 173 3.15 9.46 10.85
CA LYS A 173 4.02 10.33 11.66
C LYS A 173 4.35 11.63 10.94
N THR A 174 4.63 11.55 9.64
CA THR A 174 5.13 12.67 8.82
C THR A 174 4.03 13.23 7.92
N PHE A 175 3.42 12.40 7.08
CA PHE A 175 2.47 12.80 6.03
C PHE A 175 1.02 12.60 6.42
N ARG A 176 0.74 12.12 7.63
CA ARG A 176 -0.63 11.92 8.14
C ARG A 176 -1.52 11.03 7.24
N THR A 177 -0.91 10.07 6.55
CA THR A 177 -1.52 9.13 5.61
C THR A 177 -1.33 7.67 6.05
N ILE A 178 -2.21 6.77 5.63
CA ILE A 178 -1.96 5.33 5.63
C ILE A 178 -1.68 4.89 4.20
N GLU A 179 -0.62 4.12 3.96
CA GLU A 179 -0.26 3.61 2.64
C GLU A 179 -0.89 2.24 2.34
N PHE A 180 -1.71 2.14 1.29
CA PHE A 180 -2.16 0.85 0.73
C PHE A 180 -1.15 0.33 -0.29
N ARG A 181 -0.64 -0.90 -0.07
CA ARG A 181 0.47 -1.52 -0.82
C ARG A 181 0.10 -2.89 -1.43
N ARG A 182 -1.19 -3.30 -1.38
CA ARG A 182 -1.66 -4.63 -1.82
C ARG A 182 -2.32 -4.69 -3.20
N GLY A 183 -2.69 -3.56 -3.81
CA GLY A 183 -3.32 -3.52 -5.12
C GLY A 183 -2.49 -4.22 -6.20
N SER A 184 -3.15 -4.76 -7.24
CA SER A 184 -2.45 -5.36 -8.38
C SER A 184 -1.70 -4.30 -9.19
N ALA A 185 -0.76 -4.75 -10.02
CA ALA A 185 -0.32 -3.92 -11.13
C ALA A 185 -1.55 -3.54 -11.99
N SER A 186 -1.65 -2.27 -12.35
CA SER A 186 -2.79 -1.73 -13.10
C SER A 186 -2.40 -1.51 -14.56
N LEU A 187 -3.24 -2.01 -15.48
CA LEU A 187 -3.03 -1.94 -16.93
C LEU A 187 -3.77 -0.75 -17.56
N SER A 188 -4.71 -0.15 -16.84
CA SER A 188 -5.48 1.02 -17.25
C SER A 188 -5.76 1.95 -16.05
N ALA A 189 -6.14 3.20 -16.36
CA ALA A 189 -6.62 4.14 -15.33
C ALA A 189 -7.86 3.62 -14.58
N ASN A 190 -8.69 2.77 -15.22
CA ASN A 190 -9.85 2.18 -14.55
C ASN A 190 -9.44 1.10 -13.54
N ASP A 191 -8.37 0.34 -13.80
CA ASP A 191 -7.82 -0.61 -12.81
C ASP A 191 -7.20 0.14 -11.62
N ALA A 192 -6.49 1.23 -11.91
CA ALA A 192 -5.95 2.15 -10.91
C ALA A 192 -7.06 2.68 -10.00
N PHE A 193 -8.10 3.28 -10.57
CA PHE A 193 -9.23 3.82 -9.82
C PHE A 193 -10.03 2.74 -9.08
N THR A 194 -10.01 1.49 -9.55
CA THR A 194 -10.63 0.36 -8.84
C THR A 194 -9.95 0.09 -7.49
N TRP A 195 -8.61 0.10 -7.44
CA TRP A 195 -7.87 -0.05 -6.18
C TRP A 195 -7.93 1.21 -5.30
N VAL A 196 -7.96 2.40 -5.91
CA VAL A 196 -8.15 3.68 -5.18
C VAL A 196 -9.50 3.70 -4.48
N GLU A 197 -10.58 3.40 -5.20
CA GLU A 197 -11.94 3.40 -4.65
C GLU A 197 -12.09 2.35 -3.55
N LEU A 198 -11.54 1.13 -3.72
CA LEU A 198 -11.53 0.12 -2.67
C LEU A 198 -10.88 0.64 -1.40
N ALA A 199 -9.67 1.20 -1.49
CA ALA A 199 -8.91 1.65 -0.32
C ALA A 199 -9.59 2.83 0.39
N MET A 200 -10.12 3.80 -0.36
CA MET A 200 -10.88 4.94 0.16
C MET A 200 -12.16 4.47 0.86
N SER A 201 -13.04 3.79 0.12
CA SER A 201 -14.33 3.31 0.60
C SER A 201 -14.19 2.40 1.83
N PHE A 202 -13.23 1.47 1.82
CA PHE A 202 -12.96 0.58 2.95
C PHE A 202 -12.54 1.34 4.22
N ILE A 203 -11.61 2.29 4.10
CA ILE A 203 -11.12 3.03 5.26
C ILE A 203 -12.16 4.03 5.77
N GLN A 204 -13.00 4.58 4.90
CA GLN A 204 -14.14 5.44 5.28
C GLN A 204 -15.22 4.62 6.02
N ALA A 205 -15.52 3.40 5.56
CA ALA A 205 -16.41 2.48 6.28
C ALA A 205 -15.87 2.14 7.69
N ALA A 206 -14.56 1.87 7.81
CA ALA A 206 -13.90 1.64 9.08
C ALA A 206 -13.83 2.87 10.02
N MET A 207 -14.19 4.07 9.55
CA MET A 207 -14.36 5.25 10.40
C MET A 207 -15.78 5.37 10.94
N ILE A 208 -16.78 4.97 10.15
CA ILE A 208 -18.21 5.03 10.52
C ILE A 208 -18.62 3.86 11.40
N GLN A 209 -17.96 2.70 11.23
CA GLN A 209 -18.23 1.46 11.97
C GLN A 209 -17.02 1.07 12.84
N PRO A 210 -16.77 1.82 13.94
CA PRO A 210 -15.48 1.80 14.64
C PRO A 210 -15.14 0.54 15.44
N SER A 211 -16.12 -0.19 15.98
CA SER A 211 -15.84 -1.19 17.05
C SER A 211 -15.69 -2.63 16.56
N SER A 212 -14.95 -3.43 17.32
CA SER A 212 -14.81 -4.88 17.06
C SER A 212 -16.15 -5.60 16.96
N GLN A 213 -17.14 -5.26 17.81
CA GLN A 213 -18.48 -5.85 17.79
C GLN A 213 -19.31 -5.46 16.57
N GLN A 214 -19.02 -4.32 15.92
CA GLN A 214 -19.62 -3.94 14.65
C GLN A 214 -18.99 -4.71 13.49
N LEU A 215 -17.65 -4.85 13.47
CA LEU A 215 -16.93 -5.64 12.48
C LEU A 215 -17.39 -7.11 12.44
N LEU A 216 -17.63 -7.71 13.62
CA LEU A 216 -18.11 -9.10 13.74
C LEU A 216 -19.49 -9.37 13.10
N ARG A 217 -20.27 -8.33 12.78
CA ARG A 217 -21.54 -8.47 12.03
C ARG A 217 -21.32 -8.88 10.58
N TYR A 218 -20.12 -8.64 10.05
CA TYR A 218 -19.77 -8.91 8.66
C TYR A 218 -18.80 -10.09 8.59
N PRO A 219 -19.08 -11.12 7.76
CA PRO A 219 -18.16 -12.23 7.59
C PRO A 219 -16.85 -11.74 6.95
N ARG A 220 -15.74 -12.43 7.27
CA ARG A 220 -14.40 -12.16 6.71
C ARG A 220 -14.26 -12.63 5.24
N THR A 221 -15.27 -12.36 4.41
CA THR A 221 -15.37 -12.78 3.00
C THR A 221 -15.52 -11.57 2.08
N ILE A 222 -15.39 -11.78 0.77
CA ILE A 222 -15.60 -10.73 -0.23
C ILE A 222 -17.00 -10.09 -0.09
N GLY A 223 -18.03 -10.92 0.14
CA GLY A 223 -19.40 -10.46 0.40
C GLY A 223 -19.49 -9.59 1.65
N GLY A 224 -18.94 -10.05 2.79
CA GLY A 224 -18.96 -9.26 4.02
C GLY A 224 -18.16 -7.96 3.94
N LEU A 225 -17.05 -7.92 3.18
CA LEU A 225 -16.30 -6.70 2.90
C LEU A 225 -17.12 -5.71 2.06
N LYS A 226 -17.82 -6.21 1.02
CA LYS A 226 -18.73 -5.42 0.20
C LYS A 226 -19.88 -4.85 1.05
N ASP A 227 -20.52 -5.70 1.85
CA ASP A 227 -21.62 -5.31 2.73
C ASP A 227 -21.16 -4.25 3.74
N PHE A 228 -20.01 -4.46 4.41
CA PHE A 228 -19.41 -3.50 5.34
C PHE A 228 -19.23 -2.10 4.73
N ILE A 229 -18.74 -2.05 3.48
CA ILE A 229 -18.61 -0.79 2.73
C ILE A 229 -19.98 -0.19 2.39
N GLN A 230 -20.94 -0.99 1.94
CA GLN A 230 -22.27 -0.52 1.53
C GLN A 230 -23.11 -0.01 2.72
N TYR A 231 -23.11 -0.73 3.85
CA TYR A 231 -23.84 -0.38 5.07
C TYR A 231 -23.17 0.75 5.88
N ALA A 232 -22.00 1.24 5.47
CA ALA A 232 -21.46 2.50 5.99
C ALA A 232 -22.20 3.73 5.43
N HIS A 233 -23.13 3.56 4.48
CA HIS A 233 -23.98 4.61 3.91
C HIS A 233 -23.19 5.85 3.47
N LEU A 234 -22.07 5.56 2.82
CA LEU A 234 -21.07 6.53 2.40
C LEU A 234 -21.70 7.53 1.40
N PRO A 235 -21.55 8.86 1.61
CA PRO A 235 -22.26 9.85 0.82
C PRO A 235 -21.70 9.89 -0.61
N GLN A 236 -22.51 9.51 -1.61
CA GLN A 236 -22.13 9.70 -3.02
C GLN A 236 -21.77 11.16 -3.27
N GLN A 237 -20.55 11.41 -3.74
CA GLN A 237 -20.01 12.73 -3.99
C GLN A 237 -19.23 12.70 -5.31
N GLU A 238 -19.14 13.84 -5.99
CA GLU A 238 -18.32 13.93 -7.19
C GLU A 238 -16.85 13.64 -6.82
N GLY A 239 -16.22 12.71 -7.55
CA GLY A 239 -14.87 12.21 -7.25
C GLY A 239 -14.74 11.19 -6.11
N ALA A 240 -15.81 10.77 -5.42
CA ALA A 240 -15.73 9.78 -4.33
C ALA A 240 -16.91 8.80 -4.29
N TYR A 241 -16.65 7.54 -3.94
CA TYR A 241 -17.65 6.46 -3.87
C TYR A 241 -18.33 6.18 -5.23
N ASN A 242 -17.54 6.14 -6.29
CA ASN A 242 -18.02 5.68 -7.59
C ASN A 242 -18.24 4.16 -7.54
N SER A 243 -19.50 3.79 -7.28
CA SER A 243 -19.94 2.40 -7.13
C SER A 243 -19.63 1.51 -8.35
N ALA A 244 -19.41 2.08 -9.55
CA ALA A 244 -19.01 1.32 -10.72
C ALA A 244 -17.61 0.70 -10.58
N TYR A 245 -16.67 1.36 -9.88
CA TYR A 245 -15.34 0.82 -9.61
C TYR A 245 -15.40 -0.34 -8.59
N LEU A 246 -16.14 -0.18 -7.49
CA LEU A 246 -16.39 -1.27 -6.55
C LEU A 246 -17.13 -2.44 -7.22
N GLN A 247 -18.14 -2.15 -8.04
CA GLN A 247 -18.86 -3.17 -8.80
C GLN A 247 -17.92 -3.92 -9.76
N ARG A 248 -17.04 -3.23 -10.48
CA ARG A 248 -16.00 -3.84 -11.32
C ARG A 248 -15.10 -4.78 -10.53
N LEU A 249 -14.64 -4.37 -9.35
CA LEU A 249 -13.80 -5.22 -8.48
C LEU A 249 -14.52 -6.49 -8.01
N PHE A 250 -15.75 -6.35 -7.53
CA PHE A 250 -16.51 -7.46 -6.96
C PHE A 250 -17.17 -8.35 -8.01
N THR A 251 -17.25 -7.93 -9.27
CA THR A 251 -17.81 -8.73 -10.37
C THR A 251 -16.97 -9.97 -10.63
N GLY A 252 -17.62 -11.13 -10.79
CA GLY A 252 -16.94 -12.43 -10.97
C GLY A 252 -16.34 -13.04 -9.70
N SER A 253 -16.27 -12.29 -8.59
CA SER A 253 -15.83 -12.80 -7.29
C SER A 253 -16.96 -13.51 -6.54
N HIS A 254 -16.69 -14.69 -5.98
CA HIS A 254 -17.70 -15.43 -5.19
C HIS A 254 -17.89 -14.77 -3.80
N PRO A 255 -19.11 -14.47 -3.35
CA PRO A 255 -19.34 -13.69 -2.12
C PRO A 255 -18.85 -14.36 -0.84
N ASN A 256 -18.84 -15.70 -0.79
CA ASN A 256 -18.29 -16.45 0.35
C ASN A 256 -16.76 -16.70 0.24
N ALA A 257 -16.10 -16.22 -0.81
CA ALA A 257 -14.66 -16.39 -0.94
C ALA A 257 -13.92 -15.61 0.15
N LYS A 258 -12.92 -16.29 0.72
CA LYS A 258 -11.91 -15.77 1.64
C LYS A 258 -10.69 -16.67 1.53
N LEU A 259 -9.50 -16.12 1.64
CA LEU A 259 -8.26 -16.88 1.66
C LEU A 259 -7.46 -16.47 2.90
N ASN A 260 -6.80 -17.42 3.56
CA ASN A 260 -5.82 -17.03 4.57
C ASN A 260 -4.60 -16.42 3.86
N PRO A 261 -3.95 -15.41 4.47
CA PRO A 261 -2.68 -14.89 3.97
C PRO A 261 -1.66 -16.02 3.87
N ILE A 262 -0.85 -15.97 2.83
CA ILE A 262 0.31 -16.86 2.66
C ILE A 262 1.48 -16.19 3.37
N PRO A 263 2.16 -16.84 4.33
CA PRO A 263 3.32 -16.25 4.99
C PRO A 263 4.46 -16.12 3.98
N VAL A 264 5.29 -15.08 4.11
CA VAL A 264 6.47 -14.90 3.22
C VAL A 264 7.45 -16.08 3.32
N GLY A 265 7.53 -16.69 4.50
CA GLY A 265 8.39 -17.84 4.77
C GLY A 265 9.89 -17.53 4.62
N HIS A 266 10.68 -18.55 4.33
CA HIS A 266 12.12 -18.39 4.13
C HIS A 266 12.44 -17.88 2.73
N LEU A 267 12.84 -16.61 2.64
CA LEU A 267 13.39 -16.04 1.42
C LEU A 267 14.69 -16.73 1.01
N SER A 268 14.76 -17.10 -0.27
CA SER A 268 15.99 -17.48 -0.96
C SER A 268 17.06 -16.40 -0.79
N GLU A 269 18.33 -16.79 -0.84
CA GLU A 269 19.45 -15.87 -0.66
C GLU A 269 19.38 -14.68 -1.62
N GLN A 270 19.04 -14.93 -2.90
CA GLN A 270 18.87 -13.88 -3.91
C GLN A 270 17.74 -12.89 -3.57
N LYS A 271 16.57 -13.38 -3.13
CA LYS A 271 15.45 -12.52 -2.69
C LYS A 271 15.82 -11.73 -1.44
N ARG A 272 16.46 -12.38 -0.46
CA ARG A 272 16.93 -11.76 0.78
C ARG A 272 17.93 -10.63 0.51
N ALA A 273 18.92 -10.88 -0.35
CA ALA A 273 19.90 -9.87 -0.76
C ALA A 273 19.25 -8.72 -1.55
N LYS A 274 18.23 -8.99 -2.37
CA LYS A 274 17.44 -7.95 -3.06
C LYS A 274 16.65 -7.09 -2.07
N LEU A 275 15.98 -7.72 -1.10
CA LEU A 275 15.24 -7.03 -0.05
C LEU A 275 16.17 -6.18 0.82
N GLN A 276 17.30 -6.74 1.28
CA GLN A 276 18.28 -5.99 2.08
C GLN A 276 18.78 -4.74 1.34
N ARG A 277 19.23 -4.87 0.08
CA ARG A 277 19.65 -3.71 -0.71
C ARG A 277 18.56 -2.64 -0.86
N LYS A 278 17.28 -3.05 -0.91
CA LYS A 278 16.15 -2.13 -0.95
C LYS A 278 15.89 -1.46 0.41
N MET A 279 16.05 -2.19 1.52
CA MET A 279 16.02 -1.66 2.88
C MET A 279 17.15 -0.63 3.12
N ASP A 280 18.37 -0.95 2.69
CA ASP A 280 19.53 -0.07 2.83
C ASP A 280 19.33 1.23 2.03
N ALA A 281 18.90 1.12 0.77
CA ALA A 281 18.59 2.26 -0.09
C ALA A 281 17.49 3.15 0.49
N ASP A 282 16.40 2.55 0.98
CA ASP A 282 15.26 3.27 1.57
C ASP A 282 15.54 3.79 3.01
N THR A 283 16.69 3.45 3.59
CA THR A 283 17.21 4.04 4.83
C THR A 283 18.14 5.22 4.52
N ALA A 284 18.93 5.11 3.44
CA ALA A 284 19.82 6.17 2.98
C ALA A 284 19.11 7.34 2.27
N SER A 285 17.88 7.12 1.77
CA SER A 285 17.06 8.15 1.13
C SER A 285 15.57 7.91 1.46
N ASN A 286 14.77 8.98 1.57
CA ASN A 286 13.32 8.85 1.73
C ASN A 286 12.68 9.11 0.37
N PRO A 287 12.26 8.07 -0.38
CA PRO A 287 11.89 8.24 -1.79
C PRO A 287 10.72 9.20 -1.99
N MET A 288 9.82 9.33 -1.01
CA MET A 288 8.68 10.23 -1.06
C MET A 288 9.13 11.70 -0.93
N LEU A 289 10.04 11.98 0.00
CA LEU A 289 10.67 13.32 0.11
C LEU A 289 11.56 13.63 -1.10
N ASP A 290 12.28 12.64 -1.63
CA ASP A 290 13.12 12.83 -2.82
C ASP A 290 12.29 13.11 -4.08
N ILE A 291 11.14 12.44 -4.24
CA ILE A 291 10.17 12.70 -5.32
C ILE A 291 9.54 14.08 -5.17
N ILE A 292 9.13 14.48 -3.96
CA ILE A 292 8.58 15.82 -3.67
C ILE A 292 9.64 16.90 -3.93
N ALA A 293 10.86 16.74 -3.42
CA ALA A 293 11.96 17.69 -3.60
C ALA A 293 12.39 17.80 -5.07
N SER A 294 12.40 16.69 -5.80
CA SER A 294 12.63 16.68 -7.25
C SER A 294 11.51 17.43 -8.00
N ALA A 295 10.24 17.16 -7.66
CA ALA A 295 9.10 17.84 -8.26
C ALA A 295 9.08 19.36 -7.99
N GLN A 296 9.57 19.78 -6.80
CA GLN A 296 9.71 21.19 -6.42
C GLN A 296 10.92 21.86 -7.10
N GLN A 297 12.06 21.18 -7.23
CA GLN A 297 13.24 21.72 -7.93
C GLN A 297 13.01 21.99 -9.43
N HIS A 298 12.07 21.28 -10.06
CA HIS A 298 11.72 21.50 -11.47
C HIS A 298 10.60 22.54 -11.67
N GLY A 299 10.32 23.38 -10.66
CA GLY A 299 9.60 24.64 -10.84
C GLY A 299 8.12 24.51 -11.22
N VAL A 300 7.39 23.57 -10.61
CA VAL A 300 5.94 23.47 -10.78
C VAL A 300 5.25 23.43 -9.43
N ALA A 301 4.74 24.59 -9.02
CA ALA A 301 3.74 24.76 -7.98
C ALA A 301 2.35 24.34 -8.49
#